data_AF-A0A0W1KS35-F1
#
_entry.id   AF-A0A0W1KS35-F1
#
_cell.length_a   1.000
_cell.length_b   1.000
_cell.length_c   1.000
_cell.angle_alpha   90.00
_cell.angle_beta   90.00
_cell.angle_gamma   90.00
#
_symmetry.space_group_name_H-M   'P 1'
#
loop_
_entity.id
_entity.type
_entity.pdbx_description
1 polymer ?
#
loop_
_entity_poly.entity_id
_entity_poly.type
_entity_poly.pdbx_seq_one_letter_code
_entity_poly.pdbx_strand_id
1 'polypeptide(L)'
;MSDIKAWKLISLFCLISLLMGCQSKEEQLQQTIQQSITKAEVELEGLGKALDNGSIRNAVLLTEYARILSNEKPQLSQIASVMAQDATRNGALYSSLQQRLTDIKGTHLIPPYEDTLRNLDLLRDAAKPTLFADALTDPINMLADMSDNSLARVGAISQQAEGVGEGNQLVGNPNYGNWQTNSSGISFWQWYGMYRILGDVFDRVEYGSWSKRRKYSYYNDYGRARYTSPKQMKAQTAVETRTRQSYQRQGKQFTSPYASKKTGASGLSRSSYTPPKSKSSYSKSSYSKSAGSVRNSNSRTSRGVSRGK
;
A
#
# COMPACT_ATOMS: atom_id res chain seq x y z
N MET A 1 -36.71 60.23 12.43
CA MET A 1 -35.37 59.62 12.55
C MET A 1 -35.38 58.79 13.82
N SER A 2 -35.21 57.48 13.71
CA SER A 2 -35.39 56.54 14.82
C SER A 2 -34.18 56.52 15.75
N ASP A 3 -34.40 56.80 17.03
CA ASP A 3 -33.39 56.71 18.10
C ASP A 3 -33.02 55.24 18.36
N ILE A 4 -32.02 54.73 17.65
CA ILE A 4 -31.45 53.42 17.93
C ILE A 4 -30.61 53.52 19.20
N LYS A 5 -31.19 53.06 20.32
CA LYS A 5 -30.52 53.02 21.63
C LYS A 5 -29.25 52.14 21.58
N ALA A 6 -28.15 52.61 22.15
CA ALA A 6 -26.84 51.94 22.14
C ALA A 6 -26.86 50.48 22.62
N TRP A 7 -27.72 50.12 23.59
CA TRP A 7 -27.93 48.73 24.02
C TRP A 7 -28.35 47.81 22.87
N LYS A 8 -29.18 48.29 21.93
CA LYS A 8 -29.63 47.49 20.78
C LYS A 8 -28.48 47.21 19.80
N LEU A 9 -27.55 48.16 19.65
CA LEU A 9 -26.34 47.98 18.83
C LEU A 9 -25.36 47.01 19.50
N ILE A 10 -25.20 47.09 20.83
CA ILE A 10 -24.36 46.16 21.60
C ILE A 10 -24.96 44.74 21.55
N SER A 11 -26.28 44.60 21.74
CA SER A 11 -26.95 43.31 21.65
C SER A 11 -26.90 42.72 20.24
N LEU A 12 -26.99 43.55 19.20
CA LEU A 12 -26.83 43.13 17.80
C LEU A 12 -25.39 42.71 17.50
N PHE A 13 -24.40 43.45 18.01
CA PHE A 13 -22.98 43.11 17.88
C PHE A 13 -22.64 41.79 18.60
N CYS A 14 -23.18 41.56 19.80
CA CYS A 14 -23.05 40.29 20.51
C CYS A 14 -23.72 39.14 19.74
N LEU A 15 -24.89 39.36 19.14
CA LEU A 15 -25.58 38.36 18.31
C LEU A 15 -24.78 38.01 17.05
N ILE A 16 -24.22 39.01 16.35
CA ILE A 16 -23.37 38.83 15.17
C ILE A 16 -22.06 38.12 15.55
N SER A 17 -21.47 38.46 16.70
CA SER A 17 -20.25 37.82 17.20
C SER A 17 -20.47 36.35 17.59
N LEU A 18 -21.66 36.00 18.08
CA LEU A 18 -22.07 34.62 18.35
C LEU A 18 -22.33 33.82 17.07
N LEU A 19 -22.78 34.47 15.99
CA LEU A 19 -23.01 33.84 14.68
C LEU A 19 -21.70 33.63 13.88
N MET A 20 -20.68 34.45 14.10
CA MET A 20 -19.37 34.37 13.42
C MET A 20 -18.43 33.28 14.00
N GLY A 21 -18.81 32.62 15.10
CA GLY A 21 -17.92 31.76 15.89
C GLY A 21 -18.08 30.25 15.72
N CYS A 22 -19.08 29.76 14.99
CA CYS A 22 -19.32 28.32 14.82
C CYS A 22 -19.04 27.89 13.38
N GLN A 23 -17.77 27.87 12.98
CA GLN A 23 -17.39 27.04 11.83
C GLN A 23 -17.76 25.60 12.19
N SER A 24 -18.63 24.98 11.40
CA SER A 24 -19.09 23.63 11.72
C SER A 24 -17.90 22.66 11.67
N LYS A 25 -17.92 21.62 12.51
CA LYS A 25 -16.89 20.57 12.50
C LYS A 25 -16.72 19.96 11.09
N GLU A 26 -17.80 19.92 10.33
CA GLU A 26 -17.83 19.44 8.95
C GLU A 26 -17.05 20.36 8.00
N GLU A 27 -17.26 21.67 8.07
CA GLU A 27 -16.50 22.65 7.27
C GLU A 27 -15.00 22.59 7.56
N GLN A 28 -14.60 22.42 8.83
CA GLN A 28 -13.20 22.26 9.21
C GLN A 28 -12.58 20.99 8.62
N LEU A 29 -13.33 19.87 8.60
CA LEU A 29 -12.88 18.63 7.99
C LEU A 29 -12.75 18.75 6.48
N GLN A 30 -13.71 19.39 5.80
CA GLN A 30 -13.65 19.64 4.36
C GLN A 30 -12.44 20.51 3.98
N GLN A 31 -12.16 21.57 4.74
CA GLN A 31 -10.95 22.39 4.55
C GLN A 31 -9.67 21.59 4.77
N THR A 32 -9.63 20.75 5.81
CA THR A 32 -8.48 19.87 6.09
C THR A 32 -8.24 18.87 4.97
N ILE A 33 -9.31 18.30 4.41
CA ILE A 33 -9.28 17.42 3.24
C ILE A 33 -8.70 18.17 2.04
N GLN A 34 -9.19 19.38 1.75
CA GLN A 34 -8.71 20.17 0.62
C GLN A 34 -7.20 20.46 0.73
N GLN A 35 -6.74 20.89 1.91
CA GLN A 35 -5.31 21.10 2.16
C GLN A 35 -4.50 19.80 2.01
N SER A 36 -5.06 18.67 2.42
CA SER A 36 -4.42 17.36 2.31
C SER A 36 -4.36 16.86 0.86
N ILE A 37 -5.35 17.18 0.03
CA ILE A 37 -5.33 16.94 -1.42
C ILE A 37 -4.20 17.73 -2.06
N THR A 38 -4.08 19.04 -1.78
CA THR A 38 -3.00 19.86 -2.34
C THR A 38 -1.62 19.34 -1.93
N LYS A 39 -1.44 18.90 -0.68
CA LYS A 39 -0.19 18.27 -0.24
C LYS A 39 0.08 16.95 -0.97
N ALA A 40 -0.94 16.13 -1.17
CA ALA A 40 -0.83 14.88 -1.91
C ALA A 40 -0.42 15.11 -3.38
N GLU A 41 -0.97 16.14 -4.04
CA GLU A 41 -0.58 16.53 -5.40
C GLU A 41 0.91 16.90 -5.47
N VAL A 42 1.38 17.76 -4.56
CA VAL A 42 2.78 18.18 -4.50
C VAL A 42 3.71 17.00 -4.20
N GLU A 43 3.36 16.14 -3.24
CA GLU A 43 4.18 14.98 -2.87
C GLU A 43 4.23 13.95 -4.00
N LEU A 44 3.12 13.70 -4.70
CA LEU A 44 3.06 12.77 -5.82
C LEU A 44 3.81 13.29 -7.05
N GLU A 45 3.68 14.58 -7.38
CA GLU A 45 4.48 15.18 -8.45
C GLU A 45 5.98 15.20 -8.09
N GLY A 46 6.30 15.44 -6.82
CA GLY A 46 7.67 15.33 -6.30
C GLY A 46 8.24 13.92 -6.47
N LEU A 47 7.44 12.88 -6.19
CA LEU A 47 7.81 11.50 -6.47
C LEU A 47 8.05 11.27 -7.96
N GLY A 48 7.18 11.80 -8.82
CA GLY A 48 7.32 11.71 -10.27
C GLY A 48 8.65 12.28 -10.74
N LYS A 49 9.00 13.49 -10.30
CA LYS A 49 10.29 14.12 -10.60
C LYS A 49 11.47 13.31 -10.05
N ALA A 50 11.31 12.72 -8.88
CA ALA A 50 12.33 11.88 -8.28
C ALA A 50 12.60 10.61 -9.11
N LEU A 51 11.57 10.04 -9.73
CA LEU A 51 11.69 8.95 -10.71
C LEU A 51 12.39 9.43 -11.99
N ASP A 52 11.91 10.52 -12.59
CA ASP A 52 12.45 11.06 -13.84
C ASP A 52 13.94 11.38 -13.74
N ASN A 53 14.36 11.93 -12.59
CA ASN A 53 15.74 12.33 -12.35
C ASN A 53 16.63 11.17 -11.84
N GLY A 54 16.10 9.95 -11.72
CA GLY A 54 16.87 8.80 -11.23
C GLY A 54 17.30 8.89 -9.76
N SER A 55 16.65 9.72 -8.95
CA SER A 55 17.02 9.94 -7.55
C SER A 55 16.53 8.84 -6.59
N ILE A 56 15.66 7.95 -7.07
CA ILE A 56 15.17 6.80 -6.30
C ILE A 56 16.09 5.60 -6.59
N ARG A 57 16.98 5.29 -5.64
CA ARG A 57 17.98 4.20 -5.76
C ARG A 57 17.39 2.89 -6.31
N ASN A 58 16.25 2.45 -5.78
CA ASN A 58 15.64 1.19 -6.19
C ASN A 58 14.98 1.28 -7.58
N ALA A 59 14.59 2.46 -8.06
CA ALA A 59 14.15 2.64 -9.44
C ALA A 59 15.33 2.44 -10.40
N VAL A 60 16.47 3.08 -10.12
CA VAL A 60 17.71 2.89 -10.90
C VAL A 60 18.14 1.42 -10.91
N LEU A 61 18.09 0.77 -9.75
CA LEU A 61 18.44 -0.64 -9.64
C LEU A 61 17.50 -1.55 -10.44
N LEU A 62 16.21 -1.26 -10.43
CA LEU A 62 15.21 -2.02 -11.20
C LEU A 62 15.48 -1.93 -12.71
N THR A 63 15.81 -0.73 -13.21
CA THR A 63 16.20 -0.53 -14.62
C THR A 63 17.46 -1.33 -14.96
N GLU A 64 18.46 -1.32 -14.07
CA GLU A 64 19.71 -2.05 -14.30
C GLU A 64 19.51 -3.58 -14.28
N TYR A 65 18.69 -4.08 -13.36
CA TYR A 65 18.36 -5.50 -13.29
C TYR A 65 17.61 -5.97 -14.53
N ALA A 66 16.66 -5.15 -15.02
CA ALA A 66 15.97 -5.43 -16.26
C ALA A 66 16.92 -5.48 -17.46
N ARG A 67 17.89 -4.55 -17.52
CA ARG A 67 18.92 -4.53 -18.58
C ARG A 67 19.80 -5.78 -18.54
N ILE A 68 20.32 -6.14 -17.37
CA ILE A 68 21.15 -7.34 -17.19
C ILE A 68 20.36 -8.60 -17.56
N LEU A 69 19.14 -8.76 -17.03
CA LEU A 69 18.29 -9.92 -17.31
C LEU A 69 17.95 -10.02 -18.80
N SER A 70 17.67 -8.90 -19.47
CA SER A 70 17.39 -8.90 -20.91
C SER A 70 18.58 -9.36 -21.74
N ASN A 71 19.80 -9.07 -21.29
CA ASN A 71 21.03 -9.47 -21.97
C ASN A 71 21.40 -10.94 -21.68
N GLU A 72 21.28 -11.38 -20.43
CA GLU A 72 21.61 -12.74 -20.01
C GLU A 72 20.55 -13.76 -20.45
N LYS A 73 19.28 -13.35 -20.47
CA LYS A 73 18.12 -14.17 -20.82
C LYS A 73 17.20 -13.45 -21.81
N PRO A 74 17.56 -13.40 -23.10
CA PRO A 74 16.77 -12.69 -24.12
C PRO A 74 15.30 -13.11 -24.19
N GLN A 75 14.98 -14.36 -23.87
CA GLN A 75 13.61 -14.87 -23.78
C GLN A 75 12.76 -14.19 -22.69
N LEU A 76 13.39 -13.55 -21.69
CA LEU A 76 12.71 -12.78 -20.62
C LEU A 76 12.75 -11.27 -20.86
N SER A 77 13.31 -10.81 -21.98
CA SER A 77 13.48 -9.38 -22.28
C SER A 77 12.17 -8.57 -22.21
N GLN A 78 11.08 -9.14 -22.71
CA GLN A 78 9.77 -8.48 -22.66
C GLN A 78 9.27 -8.33 -21.23
N ILE A 79 9.47 -9.34 -20.37
CA ILE A 79 9.12 -9.29 -18.95
C ILE A 79 9.98 -8.26 -18.22
N ALA A 80 11.29 -8.29 -18.47
CA ALA A 80 12.23 -7.33 -17.91
C ALA A 80 11.85 -5.88 -18.29
N SER A 81 11.48 -5.64 -19.55
CA SER A 81 11.03 -4.33 -20.05
C SER A 81 9.74 -3.86 -19.37
N VAL A 82 8.75 -4.75 -19.23
CA VAL A 82 7.52 -4.46 -18.49
C VAL A 82 7.82 -4.11 -17.03
N MET A 83 8.73 -4.84 -16.38
CA MET A 83 9.08 -4.58 -15.00
C MET A 83 9.87 -3.30 -14.80
N ALA A 84 10.73 -2.94 -15.75
CA ALA A 84 11.45 -1.67 -15.76
C ALA A 84 10.50 -0.46 -15.78
N GLN A 85 9.26 -0.60 -16.28
CA GLN A 85 8.29 0.50 -16.25
C GLN A 85 7.96 0.96 -14.82
N ASP A 86 8.05 0.08 -13.82
CA ASP A 86 7.83 0.45 -12.41
C ASP A 86 8.90 1.40 -11.86
N ALA A 87 10.04 1.53 -12.54
CA ALA A 87 11.05 2.55 -12.25
C ALA A 87 10.67 3.94 -12.79
N THR A 88 9.51 4.09 -13.44
CA THR A 88 9.09 5.31 -14.12
C THR A 88 7.68 5.73 -13.70
N ARG A 89 7.23 6.90 -14.17
CA ARG A 89 5.83 7.35 -14.01
C ARG A 89 4.80 6.46 -14.72
N ASN A 90 5.22 5.63 -15.69
CA ASN A 90 4.32 4.71 -16.40
C ASN A 90 4.09 3.40 -15.63
N GLY A 91 4.81 3.20 -14.53
CA GLY A 91 4.70 2.02 -13.67
C GLY A 91 3.34 1.88 -13.00
N ALA A 92 2.96 0.64 -12.67
CA ALA A 92 1.69 0.34 -12.02
C ALA A 92 1.55 1.02 -10.65
N LEU A 93 2.65 1.10 -9.88
CA LEU A 93 2.62 1.73 -8.57
C LEU A 93 2.36 3.23 -8.67
N TYR A 94 3.10 3.96 -9.51
CA TYR A 94 2.93 5.41 -9.64
C TYR A 94 1.56 5.76 -10.23
N SER A 95 1.18 5.12 -11.34
CA SER A 95 -0.12 5.34 -11.99
C SER A 95 -1.30 5.02 -11.06
N SER A 96 -1.21 3.99 -10.22
CA SER A 96 -2.25 3.68 -9.22
C SER A 96 -2.41 4.78 -8.17
N LEU A 97 -1.33 5.44 -7.75
CA LEU A 97 -1.38 6.56 -6.81
C LEU A 97 -2.02 7.79 -7.47
N GLN A 98 -1.72 8.04 -8.75
CA GLN A 98 -2.39 9.09 -9.52
C GLN A 98 -3.89 8.82 -9.63
N GLN A 99 -4.28 7.61 -10.02
CA GLN A 99 -5.70 7.24 -10.13
C GLN A 99 -6.40 7.37 -8.77
N ARG A 100 -5.77 6.91 -7.68
CA ARG A 100 -6.31 7.03 -6.32
C ARG A 100 -6.52 8.49 -5.92
N LEU A 101 -5.60 9.40 -6.28
CA LEU A 101 -5.75 10.83 -6.01
C LEU A 101 -6.92 11.41 -6.81
N THR A 102 -7.05 11.05 -8.09
CA THR A 102 -8.18 11.43 -8.94
C THR A 102 -9.51 10.97 -8.36
N ASP A 103 -9.60 9.71 -7.91
CA ASP A 103 -10.81 9.15 -7.28
C ASP A 103 -11.18 9.92 -6.01
N ILE A 104 -10.18 10.26 -5.17
CA ILE A 104 -10.40 11.09 -3.97
C ILE A 104 -10.94 12.46 -4.36
N LYS A 105 -10.32 13.15 -5.32
CA LYS A 105 -10.78 14.46 -5.79
C LYS A 105 -12.23 14.42 -6.27
N GLY A 106 -12.66 13.33 -6.90
CA GLY A 106 -14.06 13.16 -7.34
C GLY A 106 -15.07 12.88 -6.22
N THR A 107 -14.62 12.44 -5.04
CA THR A 107 -15.50 11.93 -3.97
C THR A 107 -15.29 12.57 -2.60
N HIS A 108 -14.33 13.50 -2.47
CA HIS A 108 -13.85 14.01 -1.17
C HIS A 108 -14.89 14.76 -0.33
N LEU A 109 -15.96 15.27 -0.95
CA LEU A 109 -17.08 15.93 -0.27
C LEU A 109 -18.13 14.95 0.26
N ILE A 110 -18.02 13.66 -0.07
CA ILE A 110 -18.95 12.62 0.36
C ILE A 110 -18.47 12.02 1.70
N PRO A 111 -19.29 12.09 2.78
CA PRO A 111 -18.97 11.44 4.04
C PRO A 111 -18.80 9.91 3.89
N PRO A 112 -17.99 9.25 4.75
CA PRO A 112 -17.33 9.79 5.94
C PRO A 112 -15.96 10.43 5.65
N TYR A 113 -15.81 11.70 6.06
CA TYR A 113 -14.60 12.52 5.85
C TYR A 113 -13.32 11.94 6.47
N GLU A 114 -13.45 11.24 7.60
CA GLU A 114 -12.30 10.62 8.29
C GLU A 114 -11.66 9.49 7.46
N ASP A 115 -12.47 8.73 6.71
CA ASP A 115 -11.94 7.70 5.82
C ASP A 115 -11.22 8.35 4.63
N THR A 116 -11.71 9.48 4.13
CA THR A 116 -11.04 10.28 3.09
C THR A 116 -9.70 10.82 3.58
N LEU A 117 -9.62 11.35 4.80
CA LEU A 117 -8.37 11.81 5.40
C LEU A 117 -7.37 10.65 5.59
N ARG A 118 -7.82 9.51 6.13
CA ARG A 118 -6.97 8.31 6.25
C ARG A 118 -6.46 7.85 4.88
N ASN A 119 -7.31 7.92 3.86
CA ASN A 119 -6.98 7.55 2.50
C ASN A 119 -5.89 8.48 1.90
N LEU A 120 -6.00 9.78 2.15
CA LEU A 120 -4.99 10.78 1.77
C LEU A 120 -3.66 10.56 2.50
N ASP A 121 -3.68 10.33 3.81
CA ASP A 121 -2.45 10.07 4.58
C ASP A 121 -1.69 8.83 4.06
N LEU A 122 -2.42 7.76 3.73
CA LEU A 122 -1.84 6.54 3.16
C LEU A 122 -1.24 6.78 1.76
N LEU A 123 -1.91 7.57 0.93
CA LEU A 123 -1.41 7.96 -0.40
C LEU A 123 -0.14 8.80 -0.28
N ARG A 124 -0.15 9.79 0.61
CA ARG A 124 0.99 10.66 0.92
C ARG A 124 2.19 9.89 1.44
N ASP A 125 1.96 8.92 2.34
CA ASP A 125 3.01 7.98 2.76
C ASP A 125 3.56 7.18 1.57
N ALA A 126 2.69 6.65 0.70
CA ALA A 126 3.11 5.91 -0.49
C ALA A 126 3.90 6.75 -1.49
N ALA A 127 3.65 8.07 -1.52
CA ALA A 127 4.34 9.03 -2.38
C ALA A 127 5.75 9.40 -1.86
N LYS A 128 6.11 9.08 -0.63
CA LYS A 128 7.47 9.38 -0.11
C LYS A 128 8.52 8.55 -0.87
N PRO A 129 9.58 9.17 -1.43
CA PRO A 129 10.60 8.45 -2.21
C PRO A 129 11.20 7.24 -1.49
N THR A 130 11.39 7.32 -0.17
CA THR A 130 11.92 6.20 0.62
C THR A 130 10.96 5.01 0.68
N LEU A 131 9.66 5.26 0.90
CA LEU A 131 8.65 4.19 0.97
C LEU A 131 8.32 3.63 -0.41
N PHE A 132 8.39 4.48 -1.45
CA PHE A 132 8.29 4.04 -2.83
C PHE A 132 9.49 3.16 -3.22
N ALA A 133 10.71 3.53 -2.82
CA ALA A 133 11.88 2.68 -3.01
C ALA A 133 11.69 1.30 -2.34
N ASP A 134 11.18 1.25 -1.11
CA ASP A 134 10.88 -0.02 -0.45
C ASP A 134 9.84 -0.85 -1.23
N ALA A 135 8.81 -0.21 -1.81
CA ALA A 135 7.82 -0.88 -2.64
C ALA A 135 8.40 -1.50 -3.92
N LEU A 136 9.42 -0.86 -4.50
CA LEU A 136 10.14 -1.38 -5.66
C LEU A 136 11.00 -2.62 -5.35
N THR A 137 11.16 -3.03 -4.09
CA THR A 137 11.85 -4.30 -3.78
C THR A 137 11.12 -5.50 -4.37
N ASP A 138 9.79 -5.46 -4.49
CA ASP A 138 9.00 -6.56 -5.06
C ASP A 138 9.32 -6.80 -6.55
N PRO A 139 9.23 -5.81 -7.46
CA PRO A 139 9.61 -6.00 -8.85
C PRO A 139 11.10 -6.30 -9.04
N ILE A 140 12.00 -5.71 -8.23
CA ILE A 140 13.44 -6.02 -8.27
C ILE A 140 13.69 -7.50 -7.96
N ASN A 141 13.07 -8.00 -6.88
CA ASN A 141 13.25 -9.37 -6.43
C ASN A 141 12.59 -10.39 -7.36
N MET A 142 11.56 -9.99 -8.10
CA MET A 142 11.00 -10.83 -9.16
C MET A 142 12.03 -11.00 -10.29
N LEU A 143 12.67 -9.93 -10.74
CA LEU A 143 13.74 -10.02 -11.75
C LEU A 143 14.95 -10.82 -11.23
N ALA A 144 15.31 -10.63 -9.96
CA ALA A 144 16.40 -11.36 -9.35
C ALA A 144 16.13 -12.88 -9.26
N ASP A 145 14.90 -13.25 -8.89
CA ASP A 145 14.49 -14.66 -8.89
C ASP A 145 14.48 -15.25 -10.31
N MET A 146 14.09 -14.47 -11.33
CA MET A 146 14.12 -14.91 -12.73
C MET A 146 15.52 -15.04 -13.33
N SER A 147 16.55 -14.50 -12.67
CA SER A 147 17.93 -14.51 -13.18
C SER A 147 18.72 -15.75 -12.76
N ASP A 148 18.06 -16.77 -12.19
CA ASP A 148 18.68 -17.98 -11.63
C ASP A 148 19.79 -17.68 -10.60
N ASN A 149 19.55 -16.66 -9.75
CA ASN A 149 20.48 -16.18 -8.72
C ASN A 149 21.71 -15.42 -9.24
N SER A 150 21.78 -15.02 -10.53
CA SER A 150 22.84 -14.12 -11.02
C SER A 150 22.72 -12.70 -10.44
N LEU A 151 21.51 -12.29 -10.04
CA LEU A 151 21.20 -11.00 -9.45
C LEU A 151 20.81 -11.18 -7.98
N ALA A 152 21.29 -10.27 -7.13
CA ALA A 152 21.03 -10.33 -5.70
C ALA A 152 19.63 -9.77 -5.35
N ARG A 153 18.93 -10.43 -4.43
CA ARG A 153 17.70 -9.86 -3.87
C ARG A 153 18.01 -8.62 -3.00
N VAL A 154 17.07 -7.68 -2.96
CA VAL A 154 17.12 -6.46 -2.15
C VAL A 154 15.92 -6.39 -1.22
N GLY A 155 16.07 -5.89 0.01
CA GLY A 155 14.94 -5.88 0.93
C GLY A 155 14.55 -7.27 1.44
N ALA A 156 15.42 -8.28 1.24
CA ALA A 156 15.11 -9.67 1.51
C ALA A 156 15.27 -10.04 3.00
N ILE A 157 14.60 -11.13 3.38
CA ILE A 157 14.79 -11.81 4.66
C ILE A 157 15.84 -12.93 4.50
N SER A 158 16.30 -13.51 5.61
CA SER A 158 17.23 -14.65 5.56
C SER A 158 16.69 -15.78 4.68
N GLN A 159 17.55 -16.47 3.95
CA GLN A 159 17.17 -17.57 3.04
C GLN A 159 16.32 -18.65 3.73
N GLN A 160 16.61 -18.94 5.00
CA GLN A 160 15.84 -19.89 5.83
C GLN A 160 14.38 -19.44 6.07
N ALA A 161 14.10 -18.14 5.99
CA ALA A 161 12.78 -17.54 6.21
C ALA A 161 12.03 -17.18 4.91
N GLU A 162 12.76 -17.02 3.79
CA GLU A 162 12.22 -16.75 2.45
C GLU A 162 11.29 -17.88 1.98
N GLY A 163 11.60 -19.14 2.32
CA GLY A 163 10.89 -20.31 1.79
C GLY A 163 11.33 -20.68 0.36
N VAL A 164 10.66 -21.66 -0.25
CA VAL A 164 11.06 -22.30 -1.52
C VAL A 164 10.33 -21.78 -2.78
N GLY A 165 9.41 -20.82 -2.66
CA GLY A 165 8.68 -20.29 -3.83
C GLY A 165 9.52 -19.37 -4.69
N GLU A 166 9.32 -19.37 -6.01
CA GLU A 166 10.02 -18.48 -6.94
C GLU A 166 9.07 -17.42 -7.54
N GLY A 167 9.55 -16.18 -7.66
CA GLY A 167 9.05 -15.21 -8.63
C GLY A 167 7.58 -14.78 -8.55
N ASN A 168 6.97 -14.65 -7.37
CA ASN A 168 5.55 -14.25 -7.28
C ASN A 168 5.29 -13.09 -6.31
N GLN A 169 6.28 -12.22 -6.09
CA GLN A 169 6.22 -11.13 -5.12
C GLN A 169 5.11 -10.12 -5.40
N LEU A 170 4.71 -9.96 -6.67
CA LEU A 170 3.66 -9.02 -7.08
C LEU A 170 2.24 -9.59 -6.92
N VAL A 171 2.10 -10.89 -6.64
CA VAL A 171 0.78 -11.51 -6.45
C VAL A 171 0.08 -10.89 -5.23
N GLY A 172 -1.23 -10.67 -5.37
CA GLY A 172 -2.05 -10.04 -4.35
C GLY A 172 -2.01 -8.50 -4.37
N ASN A 173 -1.09 -7.89 -5.11
CA ASN A 173 -1.03 -6.44 -5.29
C ASN A 173 -1.96 -6.00 -6.44
N PRO A 174 -3.04 -5.25 -6.15
CA PRO A 174 -4.10 -4.95 -7.11
C PRO A 174 -3.65 -4.04 -8.26
N ASN A 175 -2.44 -3.51 -8.19
CA ASN A 175 -1.85 -2.72 -9.26
C ASN A 175 -1.36 -3.60 -10.43
N TYR A 176 -1.13 -4.89 -10.19
CA TYR A 176 -0.61 -5.83 -11.20
C TYR A 176 -1.64 -6.86 -11.68
N GLY A 177 -2.76 -6.99 -10.98
CA GLY A 177 -3.75 -8.01 -11.26
C GLY A 177 -4.85 -8.06 -10.21
N ASN A 178 -5.62 -9.13 -10.22
CA ASN A 178 -6.59 -9.38 -9.16
C ASN A 178 -6.89 -10.87 -8.96
N TRP A 179 -7.64 -11.15 -7.90
CA TRP A 179 -8.12 -12.49 -7.62
C TRP A 179 -9.44 -12.74 -8.34
N GLN A 180 -9.45 -13.72 -9.25
CA GLN A 180 -10.64 -14.23 -9.92
C GLN A 180 -11.15 -15.48 -9.24
N THR A 181 -12.47 -15.70 -9.26
CA THR A 181 -13.09 -16.93 -8.73
C THR A 181 -13.80 -17.67 -9.86
N ASN A 182 -13.48 -18.94 -10.06
CA ASN A 182 -14.14 -19.76 -11.07
C ASN A 182 -15.46 -20.37 -10.56
N SER A 183 -16.17 -21.08 -11.44
CA SER A 183 -17.41 -21.79 -11.12
C SER A 183 -17.27 -22.82 -9.99
N SER A 184 -16.08 -23.42 -9.84
CA SER A 184 -15.76 -24.35 -8.74
C SER A 184 -15.53 -23.67 -7.39
N GLY A 185 -15.66 -22.34 -7.31
CA GLY A 185 -15.45 -21.57 -6.09
C GLY A 185 -13.99 -21.48 -5.65
N ILE A 186 -13.04 -21.80 -6.53
CA ILE A 186 -11.60 -21.65 -6.31
C ILE A 186 -11.16 -20.30 -6.84
N SER A 187 -10.42 -19.56 -6.03
CA SER A 187 -9.90 -18.25 -6.40
C SER A 187 -8.43 -18.30 -6.79
N PHE A 188 -8.05 -17.58 -7.84
CA PHE A 188 -6.70 -17.59 -8.43
C PHE A 188 -6.29 -16.20 -8.89
N TRP A 189 -4.98 -15.97 -8.95
CA TRP A 189 -4.43 -14.70 -9.40
C TRP A 189 -4.52 -14.58 -10.92
N GLN A 190 -4.92 -13.41 -11.41
CA GLN A 190 -4.89 -13.05 -12.82
C GLN A 190 -4.16 -11.72 -13.00
N TRP A 191 -3.14 -11.73 -13.84
CA TRP A 191 -2.39 -10.53 -14.24
C TRP A 191 -3.18 -9.68 -15.25
N TYR A 192 -3.00 -8.36 -15.23
CA TYR A 192 -3.69 -7.43 -16.13
C TYR A 192 -2.74 -6.56 -16.96
N GLY A 193 -3.28 -6.03 -18.07
CA GLY A 193 -2.55 -5.12 -18.96
C GLY A 193 -1.24 -5.71 -19.47
N MET A 194 -0.17 -4.91 -19.37
CA MET A 194 1.18 -5.30 -19.79
C MET A 194 1.76 -6.48 -18.98
N TYR A 195 1.27 -6.72 -17.76
CA TYR A 195 1.76 -7.80 -16.88
C TYR A 195 1.20 -9.17 -17.24
N ARG A 196 0.29 -9.28 -18.23
CA ARG A 196 -0.29 -10.56 -18.66
C ARG A 196 0.76 -11.60 -19.05
N ILE A 197 1.91 -11.16 -19.59
CA ILE A 197 3.04 -12.03 -19.93
C ILE A 197 3.60 -12.81 -18.73
N LEU A 198 3.43 -12.30 -17.51
CA LEU A 198 3.82 -13.03 -16.30
C LEU A 198 2.98 -14.30 -16.10
N GLY A 199 1.79 -14.38 -16.70
CA GLY A 199 0.94 -15.57 -16.64
C GLY A 199 1.47 -16.75 -17.45
N ASP A 200 2.36 -16.50 -18.41
CA ASP A 200 2.97 -17.55 -19.24
C ASP A 200 4.23 -18.13 -18.58
N VAL A 201 4.83 -17.39 -17.64
CA VAL A 201 6.03 -17.80 -16.89
C VAL A 201 5.69 -18.40 -15.53
N PHE A 202 4.64 -17.89 -14.88
CA PHE A 202 4.27 -18.34 -13.55
C PHE A 202 3.05 -19.25 -13.56
N ASP A 203 3.19 -20.37 -12.86
CA ASP A 203 2.08 -21.25 -12.56
C ASP A 203 0.91 -20.51 -11.93
N ARG A 204 -0.29 -21.02 -12.19
CA ARG A 204 -1.53 -20.45 -11.67
C ARG A 204 -1.51 -20.42 -10.14
N VAL A 205 -1.47 -19.21 -9.60
CA VAL A 205 -1.39 -19.00 -8.15
C VAL A 205 -2.78 -19.05 -7.51
N GLU A 206 -2.98 -20.02 -6.61
CA GLU A 206 -4.25 -20.19 -5.88
C GLU A 206 -4.30 -19.38 -4.59
N TYR A 207 -5.43 -18.70 -4.36
CA TYR A 207 -5.65 -17.78 -3.24
C TYR A 207 -5.39 -18.42 -1.87
N GLY A 208 -5.97 -19.60 -1.60
CA GLY A 208 -5.99 -20.19 -0.26
C GLY A 208 -4.71 -20.91 0.17
N SER A 209 -3.74 -21.07 -0.75
CA SER A 209 -2.50 -21.81 -0.52
C SER A 209 -1.22 -20.98 -0.76
N TRP A 210 -1.31 -19.92 -1.57
CA TRP A 210 -0.15 -19.13 -1.98
C TRP A 210 0.67 -18.54 -0.83
N SER A 211 0.02 -17.97 0.19
CA SER A 211 0.73 -17.30 1.30
C SER A 211 1.63 -18.21 2.12
N LYS A 212 1.45 -19.54 2.05
CA LYS A 212 2.31 -20.51 2.74
C LYS A 212 3.67 -20.68 2.06
N ARG A 213 3.72 -20.48 0.74
CA ARG A 213 4.89 -20.77 -0.11
C ARG A 213 5.56 -19.52 -0.67
N ARG A 214 4.90 -18.36 -0.59
CA ARG A 214 5.45 -17.11 -1.12
C ARG A 214 6.74 -16.71 -0.42
N LYS A 215 7.65 -16.09 -1.17
CA LYS A 215 8.79 -15.33 -0.66
C LYS A 215 8.34 -14.02 0.02
N TYR A 216 9.29 -13.33 0.65
CA TYR A 216 9.03 -11.99 1.20
C TYR A 216 8.51 -11.04 0.09
N SER A 217 7.52 -10.22 0.42
CA SER A 217 7.01 -9.16 -0.45
C SER A 217 6.65 -7.93 0.39
N TYR A 218 7.26 -6.80 0.07
CA TYR A 218 6.98 -5.54 0.73
C TYR A 218 5.48 -5.22 0.71
N TYR A 219 4.80 -5.37 -0.43
CA TYR A 219 3.37 -5.10 -0.50
C TYR A 219 2.58 -5.94 0.52
N ASN A 220 2.79 -7.25 0.55
CA ASN A 220 2.01 -8.14 1.41
C ASN A 220 2.36 -7.98 2.90
N ASP A 221 3.62 -7.64 3.18
CA ASP A 221 4.15 -7.62 4.55
C ASP A 221 4.00 -6.23 5.23
N TYR A 222 4.17 -5.13 4.47
CA TYR A 222 4.12 -3.75 4.99
C TYR A 222 3.28 -2.77 4.14
N GLY A 223 3.22 -2.95 2.82
CA GLY A 223 2.78 -1.94 1.86
C GLY A 223 1.29 -1.92 1.55
N ARG A 224 0.53 -2.96 1.89
CA ARG A 224 -0.85 -3.17 1.40
C ARG A 224 -1.76 -1.97 1.62
N ALA A 225 -1.78 -1.38 2.82
CA ALA A 225 -2.62 -0.21 3.09
C ALA A 225 -2.25 1.04 2.27
N ARG A 226 -0.95 1.18 1.91
CA ARG A 226 -0.42 2.30 1.14
C ARG A 226 -0.69 2.16 -0.36
N TYR A 227 -0.65 0.95 -0.90
CA TYR A 227 -0.78 0.69 -2.34
C TYR A 227 -2.09 0.02 -2.76
N THR A 228 -3.08 -0.07 -1.86
CA THR A 228 -4.44 -0.56 -2.15
C THR A 228 -5.45 0.53 -1.86
N SER A 229 -6.25 0.91 -2.85
CA SER A 229 -7.35 1.87 -2.67
C SER A 229 -8.46 1.26 -1.80
N PRO A 230 -9.28 2.08 -1.11
CA PRO A 230 -10.41 1.56 -0.33
C PRO A 230 -11.38 0.68 -1.14
N LYS A 231 -11.61 1.02 -2.41
CA LYS A 231 -12.42 0.23 -3.34
C LYS A 231 -11.81 -1.15 -3.59
N GLN A 232 -10.51 -1.21 -3.88
CA GLN A 232 -9.78 -2.46 -4.07
C GLN A 232 -9.75 -3.30 -2.77
N MET A 233 -9.57 -2.66 -1.61
CA MET A 233 -9.59 -3.32 -0.29
C MET A 233 -10.92 -4.04 -0.04
N LYS A 234 -12.04 -3.38 -0.36
CA LYS A 234 -13.38 -3.96 -0.27
C LYS A 234 -13.53 -5.17 -1.21
N ALA A 235 -13.07 -5.05 -2.45
CA ALA A 235 -13.08 -6.16 -3.41
C ALA A 235 -12.26 -7.36 -2.92
N GLN A 236 -11.06 -7.14 -2.41
CA GLN A 236 -10.21 -8.20 -1.84
C GLN A 236 -10.87 -8.88 -0.63
N THR A 237 -11.56 -8.12 0.23
CA THR A 237 -12.28 -8.65 1.39
C THR A 237 -13.48 -9.52 0.97
N ALA A 238 -14.18 -9.12 -0.09
CA ALA A 238 -15.29 -9.89 -0.65
C ALA A 238 -14.81 -11.23 -1.23
N VAL A 239 -13.70 -11.22 -1.96
CA VAL A 239 -13.05 -12.45 -2.45
C VAL A 239 -12.66 -13.32 -1.27
N GLU A 240 -11.97 -12.78 -0.26
CA GLU A 240 -11.53 -13.55 0.91
C GLU A 240 -12.70 -14.25 1.60
N THR A 241 -13.80 -13.52 1.83
CA THR A 241 -15.01 -14.06 2.47
C THR A 241 -15.59 -15.22 1.67
N ARG A 242 -15.71 -15.05 0.34
CA ARG A 242 -16.23 -16.08 -0.56
C ARG A 242 -15.32 -17.31 -0.61
N THR A 243 -14.01 -17.11 -0.78
CA THR A 243 -13.05 -18.21 -0.86
C THR A 243 -13.00 -18.99 0.46
N ARG A 244 -13.03 -18.30 1.60
CA ARG A 244 -13.10 -18.93 2.92
C ARG A 244 -14.33 -19.83 3.07
N GLN A 245 -15.51 -19.34 2.68
CA GLN A 245 -16.75 -20.13 2.73
C GLN A 245 -16.67 -21.35 1.79
N SER A 246 -16.13 -21.18 0.58
CA SER A 246 -15.93 -22.27 -0.37
C SER A 246 -15.02 -23.36 0.19
N TYR A 247 -13.90 -22.97 0.79
CA TYR A 247 -12.96 -23.90 1.42
C TYR A 247 -13.56 -24.64 2.61
N GLN A 248 -14.33 -23.94 3.45
CA GLN A 248 -15.05 -24.54 4.58
C GLN A 248 -16.04 -25.62 4.09
N ARG A 249 -16.80 -25.36 3.03
CA ARG A 249 -17.72 -26.33 2.43
C ARG A 249 -17.01 -27.55 1.85
N GLN A 250 -15.77 -27.38 1.38
CA GLN A 250 -14.94 -28.45 0.83
C GLN A 250 -14.09 -29.18 1.88
N GLY A 251 -14.18 -28.80 3.16
CA GLY A 251 -13.31 -29.36 4.22
C GLY A 251 -11.82 -29.02 4.06
N LYS A 252 -11.48 -27.99 3.27
CA LYS A 252 -10.09 -27.59 2.98
C LYS A 252 -9.57 -26.55 3.97
N GLN A 253 -8.29 -26.62 4.28
CA GLN A 253 -7.59 -25.61 5.05
C GLN A 253 -7.42 -24.32 4.24
N PHE A 254 -7.88 -23.19 4.79
CA PHE A 254 -7.81 -21.89 4.15
C PHE A 254 -6.72 -21.01 4.78
N THR A 255 -5.88 -20.39 3.96
CA THR A 255 -4.92 -19.38 4.42
C THR A 255 -4.99 -18.18 3.49
N SER A 256 -5.34 -17.01 4.04
CA SER A 256 -5.43 -15.78 3.23
C SER A 256 -4.04 -15.36 2.72
N PRO A 257 -3.93 -14.84 1.48
CA PRO A 257 -2.77 -14.13 0.94
C PRO A 257 -2.22 -13.07 1.90
N TYR A 258 -3.10 -12.46 2.69
CA TYR A 258 -2.80 -11.31 3.54
C TYR A 258 -2.74 -11.65 5.04
N ALA A 259 -2.89 -12.92 5.42
CA ALA A 259 -2.91 -13.34 6.83
C ALA A 259 -1.51 -13.44 7.46
N SER A 260 -0.49 -13.77 6.67
CA SER A 260 0.89 -13.94 7.16
C SER A 260 1.73 -12.73 6.81
N LYS A 261 2.43 -12.19 7.83
CA LYS A 261 3.49 -11.19 7.66
C LYS A 261 4.84 -11.84 7.89
N LYS A 262 5.75 -11.70 6.93
CA LYS A 262 7.16 -12.02 7.05
C LYS A 262 7.92 -10.78 7.51
N THR A 263 8.68 -10.91 8.60
CA THR A 263 9.44 -9.81 9.22
C THR A 263 10.94 -10.07 9.15
N GLY A 264 11.75 -9.03 9.38
CA GLY A 264 13.22 -9.13 9.38
C GLY A 264 13.87 -8.82 8.04
N ALA A 265 13.17 -8.10 7.16
CA ALA A 265 13.69 -7.67 5.87
C ALA A 265 14.83 -6.66 6.07
N SER A 266 16.00 -7.00 5.56
CA SER A 266 17.18 -6.13 5.64
C SER A 266 17.06 -4.98 4.63
N GLY A 267 17.51 -3.79 4.99
CA GLY A 267 17.57 -2.65 4.05
C GLY A 267 16.24 -1.93 3.78
N LEU A 268 15.14 -2.28 4.46
CA LEU A 268 13.91 -1.47 4.45
C LEU A 268 14.09 -0.19 5.28
N SER A 269 13.42 0.88 4.86
CA SER A 269 13.40 2.12 5.63
C SER A 269 12.70 1.93 7.00
N ARG A 270 13.10 2.72 8.01
CA ARG A 270 12.43 2.70 9.32
C ARG A 270 10.93 3.06 9.21
N SER A 271 10.59 3.88 8.21
CA SER A 271 9.22 4.31 7.92
C SER A 271 8.33 3.16 7.46
N SER A 272 8.88 2.09 6.88
CA SER A 272 8.11 0.90 6.47
C SER A 272 7.48 0.20 7.67
N TYR A 273 8.24 0.13 8.77
CA TYR A 273 7.87 -0.57 10.01
C TYR A 273 6.91 0.24 10.89
N THR A 274 6.89 1.57 10.73
CA THR A 274 5.94 2.41 11.44
C THR A 274 4.57 2.27 10.78
N PRO A 275 3.55 1.77 11.49
CA PRO A 275 2.20 1.83 10.96
C PRO A 275 1.84 3.29 10.70
N PRO A 276 1.11 3.59 9.61
CA PRO A 276 0.64 4.94 9.34
C PRO A 276 -0.09 5.44 10.58
N LYS A 277 0.35 6.58 11.12
CA LYS A 277 -0.22 7.13 12.35
C LYS A 277 -1.68 7.45 12.05
N SER A 278 -2.61 6.68 12.60
CA SER A 278 -4.01 7.12 12.67
C SER A 278 -4.05 8.33 13.60
N LYS A 279 -3.95 9.53 13.03
CA LYS A 279 -4.28 10.73 13.78
C LYS A 279 -5.80 10.76 13.93
N SER A 280 -6.30 10.29 15.07
CA SER A 280 -7.48 10.93 15.63
C SER A 280 -7.44 10.80 17.17
N SER A 281 -7.52 11.94 17.83
CA SER A 281 -7.94 12.02 19.24
C SER A 281 -9.46 11.84 19.37
N TYR A 282 -10.15 11.40 18.30
CA TYR A 282 -11.60 11.47 18.13
C TYR A 282 -12.30 10.13 17.79
N SER A 283 -11.57 9.01 17.60
CA SER A 283 -12.20 7.70 17.40
C SER A 283 -12.18 6.83 18.66
N LYS A 284 -12.98 7.20 19.67
CA LYS A 284 -13.57 6.19 20.57
C LYS A 284 -14.96 5.85 20.02
N SER A 285 -15.03 4.95 19.05
CA SER A 285 -16.28 4.28 18.70
C SER A 285 -16.27 2.88 19.34
N SER A 286 -17.31 2.60 20.11
CA SER A 286 -17.54 1.40 20.92
C SER A 286 -17.90 0.13 20.12
N TYR A 287 -17.58 0.08 18.81
CA TYR A 287 -18.03 -0.99 17.90
C TYR A 287 -16.88 -1.70 17.18
N SER A 288 -15.86 -2.13 17.92
CA SER A 288 -14.86 -3.10 17.42
C SER A 288 -14.49 -4.15 18.47
N LYS A 289 -15.49 -4.81 19.03
CA LYS A 289 -15.29 -6.13 19.65
C LYS A 289 -15.60 -7.22 18.64
N SER A 290 -14.63 -7.53 17.78
CA SER A 290 -14.33 -8.88 17.27
C SER A 290 -13.31 -8.80 16.14
N ALA A 291 -12.03 -8.99 16.46
CA ALA A 291 -11.03 -9.66 15.60
C ALA A 291 -9.66 -9.61 16.28
N GLY A 292 -9.20 -10.76 16.78
CA GLY A 292 -7.79 -11.10 16.94
C GLY A 292 -7.02 -10.41 18.07
N SER A 293 -6.70 -11.14 19.13
CA SER A 293 -5.70 -10.70 20.09
C SER A 293 -4.34 -10.55 19.40
N VAL A 294 -3.91 -9.33 19.13
CA VAL A 294 -2.49 -9.05 18.88
C VAL A 294 -1.78 -9.11 20.22
N ARG A 295 -1.25 -10.29 20.55
CA ARG A 295 -0.31 -10.47 21.66
C ARG A 295 0.96 -9.67 21.34
N ASN A 296 1.03 -8.48 21.93
CA ASN A 296 2.23 -7.66 22.00
C ASN A 296 3.30 -8.44 22.78
N SER A 297 4.26 -9.04 22.08
CA SER A 297 5.44 -9.67 22.68
C SER A 297 6.69 -8.84 22.37
N ASN A 298 6.73 -7.63 22.93
CA ASN A 298 7.99 -6.89 23.04
C ASN A 298 8.83 -7.52 24.16
N SER A 299 9.58 -8.58 23.85
CA SER A 299 10.78 -8.94 24.61
C SER A 299 12.00 -8.47 23.82
N ARG A 300 12.38 -7.21 24.03
CA ARG A 300 13.69 -6.71 23.61
C ARG A 300 14.71 -7.08 24.69
N THR A 301 15.39 -8.20 24.51
CA THR A 301 16.69 -8.42 25.18
C THR A 301 17.71 -7.46 24.58
N SER A 302 17.94 -6.35 25.29
CA SER A 302 19.13 -5.51 25.13
C SER A 302 20.33 -6.32 25.62
N ARG A 303 21.13 -6.88 24.70
CA ARG A 303 22.46 -7.39 25.06
C ARG A 303 23.40 -6.19 25.13
N GLY A 304 23.62 -5.71 26.35
CA GLY A 304 24.63 -4.71 26.66
C GLY A 304 26.02 -5.24 26.37
N VAL A 305 26.84 -4.39 25.77
CA VAL A 305 28.24 -4.65 25.43
C VAL A 305 29.02 -4.70 26.75
N SER A 306 29.39 -5.91 27.19
CA SER A 306 30.29 -6.10 28.33
C SER A 306 31.69 -5.64 27.92
N ARG A 307 32.10 -4.45 28.35
CA ARG A 307 33.50 -4.03 28.31
C ARG A 307 34.22 -4.69 29.48
N GLY A 308 35.24 -5.47 29.16
CA GLY A 308 36.16 -6.03 30.14
C GLY A 308 36.87 -4.94 30.95
N LYS A 309 37.14 -5.29 32.20
CA LYS A 309 38.33 -4.90 32.96
C LYS A 309 38.81 -6.16 33.69
#